data_AF-A0A7V2JRG8-F1
#
_entry.id   AF-A0A7V2JRG8-F1
#
_cell.length_a   1.000
_cell.length_b   1.000
_cell.length_c   1.000
_cell.angle_alpha   90.00
_cell.angle_beta   90.00
_cell.angle_gamma   90.00
#
_symmetry.space_group_name_H-M   'P 1'
#
loop_
_entity.id
_entity.type
_entity.pdbx_description
1 polymer ?
#
loop_
_entity_poly.entity_id
_entity_poly.type
_entity_poly.pdbx_seq_one_letter_code
_entity_poly.pdbx_strand_id
1 'polypeptide(L)'
;AKSALTQPAAYGEPINLLILGSDKRYKEKNDPGRSDTLMILHIDFNRKKVYLVSIPRDSRVNIPRHGLNKINAAYAYGGPRLSIRTVENFMDIKINHYVQIDFRGFKKMVDALGGINVNVKKTINNRSRRYRMYIPKGNQRMNGELALNYVRYRHGDSDFKRAERQQNFLTALTSNVLQWKSAWKIPRLINIMSKNVETDLTMGQMSRIGGFLRQANKKNIETITVPGSTGMRNGASYVFPNEAAVNAIVETMKKGKSFDKLKSQIESGKINMIGKKVNISVLNGTGVSGLAGRAKIKLKNKGFNVARVGTASGSNYKFTEILTASDNIRTAKLLKKSLPAATEIKVNNKLSGIIVILGRDYTTFKRTY
;
A
#
# COMPACT_ATOMS: atom_id res chain seq x y z
N ALA A 1 -14.80 -1.86 -19.37
CA ALA A 1 -14.14 -1.14 -18.26
C ALA A 1 -13.82 0.35 -18.53
N LYS A 2 -14.14 0.93 -19.70
CA LYS A 2 -13.99 2.37 -20.00
C LYS A 2 -14.69 3.33 -19.01
N SER A 3 -15.56 2.84 -18.13
CA SER A 3 -16.31 3.58 -17.11
C SER A 3 -15.85 3.32 -15.66
N ALA A 4 -14.68 2.70 -15.45
CA ALA A 4 -14.20 2.38 -14.11
C ALA A 4 -13.81 3.63 -13.29
N LEU A 5 -13.48 4.72 -13.98
CA LEU A 5 -13.08 6.00 -13.40
C LEU A 5 -14.04 7.10 -13.86
N THR A 6 -14.35 8.03 -12.96
CA THR A 6 -15.38 9.05 -13.19
C THR A 6 -14.82 10.43 -13.52
N GLN A 7 -13.52 10.70 -13.29
CA GLN A 7 -12.95 12.03 -13.49
C GLN A 7 -11.44 12.00 -13.79
N PRO A 8 -10.97 12.59 -14.91
CA PRO A 8 -9.54 12.79 -15.18
C PRO A 8 -8.91 13.79 -14.19
N ALA A 9 -7.57 13.83 -14.13
CA ALA A 9 -6.84 14.86 -13.36
C ALA A 9 -7.08 16.25 -13.97
N ALA A 10 -7.20 17.29 -13.14
CA ALA A 10 -7.27 18.66 -13.63
C ALA A 10 -5.92 19.09 -14.24
N TYR A 11 -5.95 20.10 -15.11
CA TYR A 11 -4.73 20.61 -15.74
C TYR A 11 -3.74 21.14 -14.68
N GLY A 12 -2.52 20.63 -14.68
CA GLY A 12 -1.47 21.01 -13.72
C GLY A 12 -1.48 20.21 -12.41
N GLU A 13 -2.47 19.33 -12.17
CA GLU A 13 -2.44 18.41 -11.03
C GLU A 13 -1.59 17.17 -11.30
N PRO A 14 -1.00 16.55 -10.26
CA PRO A 14 -0.35 15.25 -10.39
C PRO A 14 -1.32 14.17 -10.86
N ILE A 15 -0.83 13.23 -11.66
CA ILE A 15 -1.60 12.07 -12.14
C ILE A 15 -1.25 10.84 -11.31
N ASN A 16 -2.25 10.15 -10.77
CA ASN A 16 -2.14 8.82 -10.19
C ASN A 16 -2.68 7.77 -11.16
N LEU A 17 -1.82 6.88 -11.62
CA LEU A 17 -2.15 5.75 -12.48
C LEU A 17 -2.05 4.44 -11.68
N LEU A 18 -3.15 3.68 -11.61
CA LEU A 18 -3.14 2.33 -11.02
C LEU A 18 -2.76 1.28 -12.06
N ILE A 19 -1.67 0.56 -11.81
CA ILE A 19 -1.21 -0.56 -12.64
C ILE A 19 -1.66 -1.87 -11.98
N LEU A 20 -2.46 -2.64 -12.71
CA LEU A 20 -3.00 -3.93 -12.31
C LEU A 20 -2.42 -5.04 -13.19
N GLY A 21 -1.64 -5.97 -12.66
CA GLY A 21 -1.35 -7.23 -13.35
C GLY A 21 -2.46 -8.24 -13.07
N SER A 22 -3.03 -8.92 -14.07
CA SER A 22 -4.11 -9.91 -13.87
C SER A 22 -3.82 -11.27 -14.51
N ASP A 23 -4.11 -12.39 -13.83
CA ASP A 23 -4.14 -13.77 -14.39
C ASP A 23 -5.41 -14.00 -15.24
N LYS A 24 -5.96 -12.98 -15.90
CA LYS A 24 -7.17 -13.18 -16.71
C LYS A 24 -6.78 -13.95 -17.97
N ARG A 25 -7.13 -15.23 -18.04
CA ARG A 25 -6.96 -16.05 -19.24
C ARG A 25 -8.10 -15.72 -20.20
N TYR A 26 -7.81 -15.01 -21.29
CA TYR A 26 -8.80 -14.67 -22.33
C TYR A 26 -9.55 -15.87 -22.94
N LYS A 27 -9.12 -17.12 -22.68
CA LYS A 27 -9.78 -18.34 -23.16
C LYS A 27 -10.81 -18.95 -22.19
N GLU A 28 -10.90 -18.51 -20.94
CA GLU A 28 -11.84 -19.06 -19.95
C GLU A 28 -12.88 -17.99 -19.56
N LYS A 29 -14.10 -18.11 -20.09
CA LYS A 29 -15.19 -17.10 -19.95
C LYS A 29 -15.57 -16.76 -18.49
N ASN A 30 -15.23 -17.63 -17.52
CA ASN A 30 -15.64 -17.52 -16.12
C ASN A 30 -14.47 -17.43 -15.11
N ASP A 31 -13.23 -17.20 -15.53
CA ASP A 31 -12.14 -16.94 -14.57
C ASP A 31 -12.22 -15.47 -14.12
N PRO A 32 -12.58 -15.18 -12.84
CA PRO A 32 -12.64 -13.80 -12.36
C PRO A 32 -11.28 -13.11 -12.41
N GLY A 33 -10.18 -13.88 -12.54
CA GLY A 33 -8.81 -13.39 -12.52
C GLY A 33 -8.44 -12.88 -11.14
N ARG A 34 -7.15 -12.94 -10.81
CA ARG A 34 -6.61 -12.29 -9.60
C ARG A 34 -5.63 -11.22 -10.04
N SER A 35 -5.66 -10.08 -9.33
CA SER A 35 -4.59 -9.11 -9.50
C SER A 35 -3.32 -9.65 -8.83
N ASP A 36 -2.30 -9.93 -9.63
CA ASP A 36 -1.02 -10.47 -9.19
C ASP A 36 0.00 -9.35 -8.89
N THR A 37 -0.21 -8.16 -9.46
CA THR A 37 0.63 -6.97 -9.27
C THR A 37 -0.24 -5.73 -9.09
N LEU A 38 -0.02 -4.96 -8.03
CA LEU A 38 -0.67 -3.67 -7.76
C LEU A 38 0.40 -2.61 -7.58
N MET A 39 0.47 -1.64 -8.49
CA MET A 39 1.41 -0.51 -8.37
C MET A 39 0.69 0.79 -8.67
N ILE A 40 1.12 1.88 -8.03
CA ILE A 40 0.66 3.24 -8.31
C ILE A 40 1.83 3.98 -8.93
N LEU A 41 1.61 4.55 -10.11
CA LEU A 41 2.50 5.50 -10.74
C LEU A 41 1.95 6.92 -10.51
N HIS A 42 2.61 7.68 -9.65
CA HIS A 42 2.31 9.09 -9.40
C HIS A 42 3.25 9.97 -10.23
N ILE A 43 2.70 10.86 -11.04
CA ILE A 43 3.46 11.73 -11.93
C ILE A 43 3.14 13.18 -11.57
N ASP A 44 4.15 13.90 -11.09
CA ASP A 44 4.08 15.33 -10.85
C ASP A 44 4.84 16.06 -11.97
N PHE A 45 4.07 16.57 -12.94
CA PHE A 45 4.63 17.26 -14.11
C PHE A 45 5.36 18.55 -13.73
N ASN A 46 4.85 19.28 -12.72
CA ASN A 46 5.38 20.58 -12.32
C ASN A 46 6.73 20.41 -11.59
N ARG A 47 6.81 19.44 -10.69
CA ARG A 47 8.04 19.13 -9.93
C ARG A 47 9.00 18.22 -10.70
N LYS A 48 8.63 17.80 -11.92
CA LYS A 48 9.37 16.83 -12.73
C LYS A 48 9.67 15.54 -11.96
N LYS A 49 8.76 15.06 -11.12
CA LYS A 49 8.93 13.88 -10.25
C LYS A 49 8.00 12.74 -10.64
N VAL A 50 8.50 11.52 -10.53
CA VAL A 50 7.78 10.28 -10.79
C VAL A 50 7.94 9.36 -9.59
N TYR A 51 6.85 8.81 -9.08
CA TYR A 51 6.87 7.85 -8.00
C TYR A 51 6.22 6.55 -8.43
N LEU A 52 6.89 5.43 -8.17
CA LEU A 52 6.35 4.10 -8.37
C LEU A 52 6.19 3.42 -7.00
N VAL A 53 4.95 3.28 -6.55
CA VAL A 53 4.59 2.67 -5.27
C VAL A 53 4.01 1.28 -5.50
N SER A 54 4.73 0.24 -5.11
CA SER A 54 4.26 -1.15 -5.19
C SER A 54 3.47 -1.52 -3.94
N ILE A 55 2.29 -2.13 -4.12
CA ILE A 55 1.46 -2.64 -3.02
C ILE A 55 1.47 -4.16 -3.06
N PRO A 56 1.92 -4.85 -1.98
CA PRO A 56 1.84 -6.30 -1.93
C PRO A 56 0.40 -6.80 -2.11
N ARG A 57 0.15 -7.75 -3.01
CA ARG A 57 -1.20 -8.27 -3.33
C ARG A 57 -1.96 -8.83 -2.11
N ASP A 58 -1.20 -9.35 -1.14
CA ASP A 58 -1.70 -10.01 0.07
C ASP A 58 -1.89 -9.00 1.21
N SER A 59 -1.73 -7.69 0.93
CA SER A 59 -1.99 -6.61 1.89
C SER A 59 -3.40 -6.69 2.42
N ARG A 60 -3.55 -6.83 3.73
CA ARG A 60 -4.83 -6.89 4.42
C ARG A 60 -5.41 -5.48 4.53
N VAL A 61 -6.43 -5.21 3.75
CA VAL A 61 -7.08 -3.89 3.65
C VAL A 61 -8.59 -4.04 3.75
N ASN A 62 -9.29 -2.94 4.01
CA ASN A 62 -10.75 -2.92 3.99
C ASN A 62 -11.24 -2.72 2.55
N ILE A 63 -11.92 -3.72 2.00
CA ILE A 63 -12.55 -3.68 0.69
C ILE A 63 -13.98 -3.14 0.86
N PRO A 64 -14.39 -2.08 0.15
CA PRO A 64 -15.73 -1.53 0.23
C PRO A 64 -16.81 -2.62 0.06
N ARG A 65 -17.76 -2.68 1.00
CA ARG A 65 -18.86 -3.68 1.04
C ARG A 65 -18.43 -5.15 1.19
N HIS A 66 -17.15 -5.44 1.40
CA HIS A 66 -16.63 -6.81 1.58
C HIS A 66 -15.74 -6.98 2.83
N GLY A 67 -15.46 -5.91 3.58
CA GLY A 67 -14.72 -5.97 4.84
C GLY A 67 -13.21 -6.21 4.66
N LEU A 68 -12.54 -6.72 5.70
CA LEU A 68 -11.09 -6.89 5.70
C LEU A 68 -10.67 -8.15 4.96
N ASN A 69 -9.94 -7.99 3.84
CA ASN A 69 -9.41 -9.09 3.05
C ASN A 69 -8.09 -8.67 2.37
N LYS A 70 -7.48 -9.58 1.61
CA LYS A 70 -6.32 -9.30 0.76
C LYS A 70 -6.73 -8.31 -0.34
N ILE A 71 -5.92 -7.29 -0.58
CA ILE A 71 -6.24 -6.23 -1.54
C ILE A 71 -6.54 -6.77 -2.95
N ASN A 72 -5.92 -7.87 -3.35
CA ASN A 72 -6.19 -8.48 -4.65
C ASN A 72 -7.58 -9.12 -4.79
N ALA A 73 -8.26 -9.42 -3.68
CA ALA A 73 -9.63 -9.92 -3.69
C ALA A 73 -10.59 -8.86 -4.24
N ALA A 74 -10.26 -7.57 -4.15
CA ALA A 74 -11.07 -6.49 -4.72
C ALA A 74 -11.28 -6.66 -6.23
N TYR A 75 -10.25 -7.12 -6.94
CA TYR A 75 -10.35 -7.41 -8.37
C TYR A 75 -11.28 -8.60 -8.62
N ALA A 76 -11.16 -9.67 -7.83
CA ALA A 76 -12.03 -10.85 -7.97
C ALA A 76 -13.50 -10.54 -7.66
N TYR A 77 -13.77 -9.62 -6.72
CA TYR A 77 -15.13 -9.26 -6.32
C TYR A 77 -15.81 -8.24 -7.25
N GLY A 78 -15.05 -7.32 -7.85
CA GLY A 78 -15.66 -6.21 -8.59
C GLY A 78 -14.79 -5.63 -9.70
N GLY A 79 -13.80 -6.40 -10.17
CA GLY A 79 -12.91 -6.03 -11.26
C GLY A 79 -12.09 -4.76 -10.99
N PRO A 80 -11.64 -4.07 -12.05
CA PRO A 80 -10.85 -2.84 -11.94
C PRO A 80 -11.53 -1.77 -11.07
N ARG A 81 -12.85 -1.61 -11.17
CA ARG A 81 -13.59 -0.55 -10.46
C ARG A 81 -13.52 -0.71 -8.94
N LEU A 82 -13.64 -1.94 -8.42
CA LEU A 82 -13.52 -2.17 -6.98
C LEU A 82 -12.06 -2.14 -6.52
N SER A 83 -11.10 -2.61 -7.33
CA SER A 83 -9.68 -2.46 -7.05
C SER A 83 -9.28 -0.99 -6.90
N ILE A 84 -9.72 -0.14 -7.82
CA ILE A 84 -9.49 1.32 -7.78
C ILE A 84 -10.00 1.89 -6.46
N ARG A 85 -11.29 1.71 -6.13
CA ARG A 85 -11.85 2.22 -4.86
C ARG A 85 -11.15 1.68 -3.63
N THR A 86 -10.71 0.42 -3.66
CA THR A 86 -9.98 -0.19 -2.55
C THR A 86 -8.62 0.47 -2.36
N VAL A 87 -7.90 0.73 -3.46
CA VAL A 87 -6.61 1.42 -3.44
C VAL A 87 -6.78 2.88 -3.03
N GLU A 88 -7.78 3.58 -3.55
CA GLU A 88 -8.10 4.96 -3.15
C GLU A 88 -8.35 5.03 -1.65
N ASN A 89 -9.19 4.15 -1.11
CA ASN A 89 -9.48 4.09 0.32
C ASN A 89 -8.29 3.66 1.17
N PHE A 90 -7.39 2.83 0.64
CA PHE A 90 -6.21 2.37 1.37
C PHE A 90 -5.13 3.44 1.43
N MET A 91 -4.81 4.04 0.30
CA MET A 91 -3.74 5.03 0.13
C MET A 91 -4.19 6.47 0.37
N ASP A 92 -5.49 6.73 0.48
CA ASP A 92 -6.04 8.08 0.64
C ASP A 92 -5.60 9.06 -0.47
N ILE A 93 -5.66 8.57 -1.71
CA ILE A 93 -5.38 9.33 -2.93
C ILE A 93 -6.44 9.01 -3.98
N LYS A 94 -6.74 9.96 -4.85
CA LYS A 94 -7.59 9.74 -6.03
C LYS A 94 -6.79 9.02 -7.11
N ILE A 95 -7.34 7.98 -7.72
CA ILE A 95 -6.76 7.37 -8.92
C ILE A 95 -7.39 8.03 -10.14
N ASN A 96 -6.56 8.55 -11.05
CA ASN A 96 -7.02 9.26 -12.24
C ASN A 96 -7.16 8.36 -13.46
N HIS A 97 -6.30 7.34 -13.54
CA HIS A 97 -6.25 6.39 -14.65
C HIS A 97 -5.91 4.99 -14.15
N TYR A 98 -6.19 3.97 -14.94
CA TYR A 98 -5.71 2.61 -14.69
C TYR A 98 -5.16 1.94 -15.95
N VAL A 99 -4.25 1.02 -15.75
CA VAL A 99 -3.74 0.12 -16.78
C VAL A 99 -3.76 -1.29 -16.23
N GLN A 100 -4.43 -2.18 -16.94
CA GLN A 100 -4.46 -3.59 -16.64
C GLN A 100 -3.63 -4.39 -17.64
N ILE A 101 -2.66 -5.13 -17.13
CA ILE A 101 -1.69 -5.92 -17.90
C ILE A 101 -1.99 -7.41 -17.68
N ASP A 102 -2.17 -8.16 -18.77
CA ASP A 102 -2.24 -9.62 -18.70
C ASP A 102 -0.84 -10.25 -18.66
N PHE A 103 -0.76 -11.59 -18.62
CA PHE A 103 0.54 -12.27 -18.62
C PHE A 103 1.35 -12.06 -19.89
N ARG A 104 0.71 -11.92 -21.05
CA ARG A 104 1.42 -11.66 -22.30
C ARG A 104 2.04 -10.27 -22.27
N GLY A 105 1.30 -9.27 -21.80
CA GLY A 105 1.77 -7.91 -21.57
C GLY A 105 2.89 -7.87 -20.54
N PHE A 106 2.77 -8.61 -19.43
CA PHE A 106 3.81 -8.70 -18.40
C PHE A 106 5.13 -9.23 -18.97
N LYS A 107 5.08 -10.35 -19.72
CA LYS A 107 6.29 -10.93 -20.34
C LYS A 107 6.94 -9.95 -21.30
N LYS A 108 6.16 -9.40 -22.22
CA LYS A 108 6.63 -8.40 -23.20
C LYS A 108 7.20 -7.15 -22.54
N MET A 109 6.60 -6.69 -21.44
CA MET A 109 7.12 -5.57 -20.66
C MET A 109 8.50 -5.93 -20.12
N VAL A 110 8.64 -7.02 -19.37
CA VAL A 110 9.93 -7.46 -18.81
C VAL A 110 11.00 -7.62 -19.90
N ASP A 111 10.65 -8.22 -21.04
CA ASP A 111 11.58 -8.38 -22.17
C ASP A 111 11.98 -7.02 -22.76
N ALA A 112 11.05 -6.07 -22.87
CA ALA A 112 11.32 -4.71 -23.33
C ALA A 112 12.23 -3.93 -22.36
N LEU A 113 12.13 -4.20 -21.05
CA LEU A 113 13.06 -3.69 -20.03
C LEU A 113 14.47 -4.28 -20.20
N GLY A 114 14.63 -5.34 -21.01
CA GLY A 114 15.88 -6.10 -21.11
C GLY A 114 16.04 -7.09 -19.96
N GLY A 115 14.95 -7.61 -19.41
CA GLY A 115 14.94 -8.49 -18.25
C GLY A 115 15.08 -7.76 -16.92
N ILE A 116 14.88 -8.49 -15.82
CA ILE A 116 14.95 -7.98 -14.45
C ILE A 116 15.97 -8.78 -13.64
N ASN A 117 16.91 -8.09 -12.99
CA ASN A 117 17.82 -8.71 -12.04
C ASN A 117 17.11 -8.91 -10.70
N VAL A 118 16.93 -10.17 -10.29
CA VAL A 118 16.28 -10.57 -9.04
C VAL A 118 17.27 -11.32 -8.17
N ASN A 119 17.45 -10.90 -6.92
CA ASN A 119 18.23 -11.67 -5.94
C ASN A 119 17.37 -12.80 -5.35
N VAL A 120 17.55 -14.01 -5.83
CA VAL A 120 16.76 -15.19 -5.44
C VAL A 120 17.28 -15.71 -4.10
N LYS A 121 16.45 -15.61 -3.04
CA LYS A 121 16.85 -15.98 -1.68
C LYS A 121 17.12 -17.47 -1.47
N LYS A 122 16.42 -18.34 -2.20
CA LYS A 122 16.54 -19.81 -2.14
C LYS A 122 16.36 -20.40 -3.52
N THR A 123 17.18 -21.40 -3.86
CA THR A 123 17.06 -22.15 -5.11
C THR A 123 15.66 -22.72 -5.27
N ILE A 124 15.06 -22.48 -6.43
CA ILE A 124 13.80 -23.10 -6.84
C ILE A 124 14.14 -24.24 -7.79
N ASN A 125 13.71 -25.46 -7.45
CA ASN A 125 13.86 -26.63 -8.31
C ASN A 125 12.50 -27.33 -8.43
N ASN A 126 11.69 -26.87 -9.37
CA ASN A 126 10.43 -27.50 -9.70
C ASN A 126 10.66 -28.56 -10.76
N ARG A 127 10.49 -29.82 -10.39
CA ARG A 127 10.56 -30.96 -11.32
C ARG A 127 9.19 -31.40 -11.84
N SER A 128 8.12 -30.68 -11.49
CA SER A 128 6.75 -30.99 -11.94
C SER A 128 6.67 -31.04 -13.46
N ARG A 129 6.02 -32.09 -13.99
CA ARG A 129 5.80 -32.31 -15.43
C ARG A 129 5.07 -31.15 -16.12
N ARG A 130 4.32 -30.36 -15.36
CA ARG A 130 3.54 -29.21 -15.85
C ARG A 130 4.32 -27.89 -15.90
N TYR A 131 5.36 -27.75 -15.07
CA TYR A 131 6.15 -26.51 -14.94
C TYR A 131 7.59 -26.80 -14.46
N ARG A 132 8.43 -27.43 -15.30
CA ARG A 132 9.85 -27.63 -14.93
C ARG A 132 10.56 -26.27 -14.87
N MET A 133 11.17 -25.97 -13.74
CA MET A 133 11.85 -24.69 -13.53
C MET A 133 13.00 -24.85 -12.54
N TYR A 134 14.19 -24.43 -12.93
CA TYR A 134 15.35 -24.34 -12.05
C TYR A 134 15.83 -22.90 -12.00
N ILE A 135 15.87 -22.32 -10.81
CA ILE A 135 16.37 -20.96 -10.56
C ILE A 135 17.33 -21.04 -9.38
N PRO A 136 18.64 -20.88 -9.58
CA PRO A 136 19.61 -20.91 -8.50
C PRO A 136 19.45 -19.72 -7.55
N LYS A 137 19.87 -19.92 -6.29
CA LYS A 137 20.03 -18.82 -5.31
C LYS A 137 21.01 -17.77 -5.85
N GLY A 138 20.79 -16.50 -5.49
CA GLY A 138 21.65 -15.37 -5.85
C GLY A 138 21.06 -14.50 -6.95
N ASN A 139 21.87 -13.62 -7.53
CA ASN A 139 21.43 -12.68 -8.56
C ASN A 139 21.14 -13.40 -9.87
N GLN A 140 19.88 -13.39 -10.29
CA GLN A 140 19.41 -14.01 -11.52
C GLN A 140 18.82 -12.94 -12.44
N ARG A 141 19.24 -12.91 -13.70
CA ARG A 141 18.61 -12.07 -14.73
C ARG A 141 17.44 -12.84 -15.34
N MET A 142 16.23 -12.35 -15.13
CA MET A 142 15.00 -13.00 -15.56
C MET A 142 14.42 -12.28 -16.79
N ASN A 143 14.24 -13.02 -17.89
CA ASN A 143 13.39 -12.60 -19.00
C ASN A 143 11.91 -12.71 -18.62
N GLY A 144 11.00 -12.29 -19.50
CA GLY A 144 9.56 -12.25 -19.21
C GLY A 144 9.00 -13.60 -18.79
N GLU A 145 9.36 -14.67 -19.48
CA GLU A 145 8.92 -16.03 -19.17
C GLU A 145 9.41 -16.49 -17.79
N LEU A 146 10.71 -16.34 -17.51
CA LEU A 146 11.28 -16.73 -16.22
C LEU A 146 10.75 -15.89 -15.06
N ALA A 147 10.56 -14.57 -15.28
CA ALA A 147 9.97 -13.66 -14.31
C ALA A 147 8.52 -14.04 -13.98
N LEU A 148 7.73 -14.37 -15.00
CA LEU A 148 6.34 -14.79 -14.82
C LEU A 148 6.28 -16.10 -14.02
N ASN A 149 7.12 -17.06 -14.37
CA ASN A 149 7.18 -18.35 -13.67
C ASN A 149 7.67 -18.18 -12.23
N TYR A 150 8.63 -17.28 -11.98
CA TYR A 150 9.11 -16.96 -10.63
C TYR A 150 8.01 -16.39 -9.73
N VAL A 151 7.24 -15.39 -10.20
CA VAL A 151 6.18 -14.76 -9.37
C VAL A 151 4.94 -15.65 -9.18
N ARG A 152 4.72 -16.60 -10.08
CA ARG A 152 3.60 -17.56 -10.01
C ARG A 152 3.94 -18.86 -9.28
N TYR A 153 5.20 -19.08 -8.92
CA TYR A 153 5.64 -20.34 -8.33
C TYR A 153 5.01 -20.62 -6.95
N ARG A 154 4.26 -21.73 -6.84
CA ARG A 154 3.53 -22.17 -5.63
C ARG A 154 3.96 -23.51 -5.04
N HIS A 155 4.61 -24.40 -5.80
CA HIS A 155 4.85 -25.78 -5.35
C HIS A 155 5.93 -25.88 -4.25
N GLY A 156 5.69 -26.72 -3.24
CA GLY A 156 6.66 -27.02 -2.17
C GLY A 156 6.83 -25.95 -1.09
N ASP A 157 5.96 -24.94 -1.03
CA ASP A 157 6.12 -23.78 -0.16
C ASP A 157 4.80 -23.35 0.53
N SER A 158 4.89 -22.79 1.73
CA SER A 158 3.78 -22.11 2.39
C SER A 158 3.40 -20.84 1.61
N ASP A 159 2.13 -20.43 1.69
CA ASP A 159 1.61 -19.21 1.05
C ASP A 159 2.44 -17.95 1.40
N PHE A 160 3.09 -17.95 2.57
CA PHE A 160 4.04 -16.93 3.03
C PHE A 160 5.24 -16.75 2.08
N LYS A 161 5.88 -17.84 1.66
CA LYS A 161 7.07 -17.79 0.80
C LYS A 161 6.73 -17.28 -0.61
N ARG A 162 5.50 -17.50 -1.07
CA ARG A 162 4.99 -16.89 -2.32
C ARG A 162 4.90 -15.38 -2.17
N ALA A 163 4.29 -14.90 -1.08
CA ALA A 163 4.18 -13.48 -0.80
C ALA A 163 5.57 -12.82 -0.74
N GLU A 164 6.54 -13.49 -0.10
CA GLU A 164 7.93 -13.03 -0.03
C GLU A 164 8.60 -12.94 -1.42
N ARG A 165 8.43 -13.95 -2.29
CA ARG A 165 8.97 -13.91 -3.66
C ARG A 165 8.39 -12.79 -4.49
N GLN A 166 7.10 -12.52 -4.37
CA GLN A 166 6.45 -11.44 -5.11
C GLN A 166 6.90 -10.08 -4.60
N GLN A 167 7.03 -9.90 -3.28
CA GLN A 167 7.65 -8.69 -2.72
C GLN A 167 9.09 -8.52 -3.22
N ASN A 168 9.88 -9.60 -3.24
CA ASN A 168 11.23 -9.59 -3.77
C ASN A 168 11.28 -9.19 -5.25
N PHE A 169 10.39 -9.75 -6.07
CA PHE A 169 10.25 -9.38 -7.48
C PHE A 169 9.84 -7.92 -7.66
N LEU A 170 8.89 -7.41 -6.88
CA LEU A 170 8.47 -6.00 -6.95
C LEU A 170 9.61 -5.06 -6.57
N THR A 171 10.37 -5.38 -5.52
CA THR A 171 11.57 -4.63 -5.12
C THR A 171 12.63 -4.66 -6.23
N ALA A 172 12.86 -5.83 -6.83
CA ALA A 172 13.76 -5.98 -7.97
C ALA A 172 13.29 -5.16 -9.18
N LEU A 173 12.01 -5.23 -9.54
CA LEU A 173 11.41 -4.46 -10.62
C LEU A 173 11.62 -2.96 -10.39
N THR A 174 11.29 -2.45 -9.20
CA THR A 174 11.48 -1.04 -8.85
C THR A 174 12.94 -0.60 -8.89
N SER A 175 13.89 -1.49 -8.52
CA SER A 175 15.31 -1.18 -8.53
C SER A 175 15.89 -1.18 -9.95
N ASN A 176 15.42 -2.11 -10.80
CA ASN A 176 15.81 -2.18 -12.21
C ASN A 176 15.30 -0.97 -12.98
N VAL A 177 14.08 -0.48 -12.69
CA VAL A 177 13.56 0.78 -13.27
C VAL A 177 14.51 1.95 -13.02
N LEU A 178 15.09 2.05 -11.81
CA LEU A 178 16.09 3.09 -11.51
C LEU A 178 17.43 2.85 -12.22
N GLN A 179 17.83 1.61 -12.44
CA GLN A 179 19.09 1.31 -13.13
C GLN A 179 18.98 1.45 -14.65
N TRP A 180 17.78 1.62 -15.19
CA TRP A 180 17.54 1.63 -16.61
C TRP A 180 18.10 2.90 -17.26
N LYS A 181 19.19 2.74 -18.02
CA LYS A 181 19.92 3.84 -18.69
C LYS A 181 19.29 4.32 -20.01
N SER A 182 18.21 3.68 -20.49
CA SER A 182 17.72 3.91 -21.86
C SER A 182 16.29 4.43 -21.92
N ALA A 183 16.16 5.76 -21.92
CA ALA A 183 14.93 6.49 -22.28
C ALA A 183 14.38 6.14 -23.69
N TRP A 184 15.22 5.52 -24.52
CA TRP A 184 15.00 5.22 -25.94
C TRP A 184 14.01 4.05 -26.16
N LYS A 185 13.78 3.21 -25.14
CA LYS A 185 12.87 2.05 -25.23
C LYS A 185 11.42 2.36 -24.80
N ILE A 186 11.16 3.57 -24.32
CA ILE A 186 9.83 4.00 -23.86
C ILE A 186 8.78 3.98 -24.99
N PRO A 187 9.05 4.42 -26.23
CA PRO A 187 8.08 4.30 -27.34
C PRO A 187 7.69 2.85 -27.63
N ARG A 188 8.66 1.92 -27.60
CA ARG A 188 8.40 0.48 -27.75
C ARG A 188 7.55 -0.05 -26.60
N LEU A 189 7.77 0.41 -25.37
CA LEU A 189 6.94 0.05 -24.23
C LEU A 189 5.50 0.57 -24.40
N ILE A 190 5.30 1.82 -24.77
CA ILE A 190 3.95 2.38 -25.04
C ILE A 190 3.22 1.58 -26.11
N ASN A 191 3.90 1.22 -27.20
CA ASN A 191 3.31 0.42 -28.28
C ASN A 191 2.98 -1.02 -27.85
N ILE A 192 3.82 -1.63 -27.00
CA ILE A 192 3.52 -2.94 -26.41
C ILE A 192 2.31 -2.84 -25.48
N MET A 193 2.26 -1.77 -24.67
CA MET A 193 1.18 -1.53 -23.73
C MET A 193 -0.13 -1.30 -24.49
N SER A 194 -0.18 -0.41 -25.49
CA SER A 194 -1.39 -0.09 -26.25
C SER A 194 -2.07 -1.31 -26.90
N LYS A 195 -1.30 -2.36 -27.24
CA LYS A 195 -1.81 -3.59 -27.88
C LYS A 195 -2.12 -4.74 -26.91
N ASN A 196 -1.67 -4.68 -25.66
CA ASN A 196 -1.74 -5.81 -24.71
C ASN A 196 -2.23 -5.39 -23.31
N VAL A 197 -2.83 -4.20 -23.18
CA VAL A 197 -3.39 -3.72 -21.91
C VAL A 197 -4.81 -3.20 -22.07
N GLU A 198 -5.60 -3.35 -21.02
CA GLU A 198 -6.90 -2.69 -20.88
C GLU A 198 -6.69 -1.40 -20.06
N THR A 199 -7.04 -0.25 -20.62
CA THR A 199 -6.82 1.06 -19.98
C THR A 199 -7.90 2.07 -20.38
N ASP A 200 -8.10 3.08 -19.55
CA ASP A 200 -8.89 4.27 -19.87
C ASP A 200 -8.07 5.41 -20.49
N LEU A 201 -6.74 5.25 -20.60
CA LEU A 201 -5.87 6.24 -21.23
C LEU A 201 -6.08 6.29 -22.75
N THR A 202 -6.21 7.51 -23.28
CA THR A 202 -6.13 7.78 -24.72
C THR A 202 -4.69 7.64 -25.22
N MET A 203 -4.49 7.46 -26.53
CA MET A 203 -3.16 7.44 -27.14
C MET A 203 -2.39 8.76 -26.87
N GLY A 204 -3.08 9.91 -26.93
CA GLY A 204 -2.47 11.20 -26.60
C GLY A 204 -1.98 11.29 -25.15
N GLN A 205 -2.77 10.80 -24.18
CA GLN A 205 -2.35 10.74 -22.78
C GLN A 205 -1.17 9.77 -22.57
N MET A 206 -1.19 8.59 -23.20
CA MET A 206 -0.07 7.65 -23.15
C MET A 206 1.21 8.26 -23.73
N SER A 207 1.11 8.95 -24.88
CA SER A 207 2.24 9.66 -25.49
C SER A 207 2.78 10.80 -24.62
N ARG A 208 1.89 11.57 -23.97
CA ARG A 208 2.30 12.63 -23.02
C ARG A 208 3.04 12.06 -21.81
N ILE A 209 2.48 11.01 -21.20
CA ILE A 209 3.12 10.30 -20.07
C ILE A 209 4.48 9.75 -20.52
N GLY A 210 4.52 9.06 -21.66
CA GLY A 210 5.74 8.50 -22.23
C GLY A 210 6.81 9.54 -22.52
N GLY A 211 6.43 10.66 -23.14
CA GLY A 211 7.32 11.78 -23.43
C GLY A 211 7.89 12.42 -22.17
N PHE A 212 7.11 12.51 -21.10
CA PHE A 212 7.57 12.98 -19.80
C PHE A 212 8.53 11.98 -19.13
N LEU A 213 8.17 10.69 -19.09
CA LEU A 213 9.03 9.64 -18.53
C LEU A 213 10.36 9.52 -19.27
N ARG A 214 10.40 9.82 -20.57
CA ARG A 214 11.64 9.89 -21.37
C ARG A 214 12.57 11.02 -20.94
N GLN A 215 12.01 12.15 -20.51
CA GLN A 215 12.77 13.32 -20.07
C GLN A 215 13.11 13.25 -18.57
N ALA A 216 12.38 12.44 -17.80
CA ALA A 216 12.68 12.21 -16.40
C ALA A 216 14.03 11.48 -16.26
N ASN A 217 15.03 12.20 -15.73
CA ASN A 217 16.29 11.59 -15.32
C ASN A 217 16.05 10.61 -14.17
N LYS A 218 16.89 9.58 -14.01
CA LYS A 218 16.90 8.63 -12.89
C LYS A 218 16.70 9.30 -11.52
N LYS A 219 17.30 10.49 -11.29
CA LYS A 219 17.19 11.26 -10.04
C LYS A 219 15.77 11.75 -9.72
N ASN A 220 14.88 11.71 -10.70
CA ASN A 220 13.51 12.16 -10.59
C ASN A 220 12.51 11.01 -10.41
N ILE A 221 12.98 9.77 -10.52
CA ILE A 221 12.17 8.58 -10.32
C ILE A 221 12.45 8.06 -8.92
N GLU A 222 11.39 7.97 -8.13
CA GLU A 222 11.40 7.47 -6.77
C GLU A 222 10.58 6.19 -6.73
N THR A 223 11.07 5.15 -6.07
CA THR A 223 10.34 3.87 -5.99
C THR A 223 10.26 3.37 -4.57
N ILE A 224 9.15 2.75 -4.18
CA ILE A 224 9.01 2.13 -2.86
C ILE A 224 7.98 1.02 -2.90
N THR A 225 8.20 -0.02 -2.09
CA THR A 225 7.17 -1.03 -1.80
C THR A 225 6.53 -0.69 -0.46
N VAL A 226 5.20 -0.72 -0.38
CA VAL A 226 4.47 -0.52 0.88
C VAL A 226 4.97 -1.54 1.90
N PRO A 227 5.62 -1.11 2.99
CA PRO A 227 6.18 -2.04 3.97
C PRO A 227 5.06 -2.63 4.82
N GLY A 228 5.29 -3.82 5.33
CA GLY A 228 4.36 -4.53 6.19
C GLY A 228 4.98 -5.81 6.73
N SER A 229 4.39 -6.35 7.80
CA SER A 229 4.76 -7.66 8.33
C SER A 229 3.90 -8.75 7.69
N THR A 230 4.44 -9.93 7.52
CA THR A 230 3.68 -11.10 7.08
C THR A 230 3.14 -11.86 8.28
N GLY A 231 1.97 -12.48 8.17
CA GLY A 231 1.39 -13.28 9.25
C GLY A 231 0.16 -14.06 8.84
N MET A 232 -0.38 -14.86 9.75
CA MET A 232 -1.55 -15.71 9.52
C MET A 232 -2.79 -15.12 10.19
N ARG A 233 -3.94 -15.23 9.53
CA ARG A 233 -5.25 -14.95 10.13
C ARG A 233 -6.31 -15.87 9.51
N ASN A 234 -7.03 -16.59 10.36
CA ASN A 234 -8.07 -17.54 9.96
C ASN A 234 -7.56 -18.55 8.90
N GLY A 235 -6.37 -19.12 9.11
CA GLY A 235 -5.76 -20.10 8.19
C GLY A 235 -5.21 -19.52 6.88
N ALA A 236 -5.31 -18.21 6.63
CA ALA A 236 -4.77 -17.55 5.44
C ALA A 236 -3.57 -16.64 5.78
N SER A 237 -2.57 -16.63 4.90
CA SER A 237 -1.41 -15.72 5.02
C SER A 237 -1.74 -14.35 4.47
N TYR A 238 -1.37 -13.30 5.20
CA TYR A 238 -1.54 -11.89 4.84
C TYR A 238 -0.23 -11.13 4.96
N VAL A 239 -0.15 -10.02 4.24
CA VAL A 239 0.75 -8.90 4.56
C VAL A 239 -0.09 -7.90 5.37
N PHE A 240 0.38 -7.47 6.53
CA PHE A 240 -0.20 -6.43 7.36
C PHE A 240 0.57 -5.14 7.09
N PRO A 241 0.02 -4.21 6.28
CA PRO A 241 0.72 -2.98 5.92
C PRO A 241 1.04 -2.15 7.16
N ASN A 242 2.21 -1.52 7.18
CA ASN A 242 2.52 -0.49 8.16
C ASN A 242 1.77 0.79 7.79
N GLU A 243 0.67 1.07 8.50
CA GLU A 243 -0.20 2.22 8.21
C GLU A 243 0.54 3.57 8.31
N ALA A 244 1.50 3.70 9.23
CA ALA A 244 2.33 4.90 9.35
C ALA A 244 3.20 5.09 8.10
N ALA A 245 3.80 4.02 7.61
CA ALA A 245 4.57 4.05 6.38
C ALA A 245 3.70 4.41 5.16
N VAL A 246 2.48 3.86 5.06
CA VAL A 246 1.54 4.20 3.98
C VAL A 246 1.27 5.71 3.95
N ASN A 247 0.97 6.30 5.10
CA ASN A 247 0.73 7.74 5.19
C ASN A 247 1.99 8.55 4.84
N ALA A 248 3.16 8.12 5.32
CA ALA A 248 4.43 8.79 5.04
C ALA A 248 4.80 8.72 3.54
N ILE A 249 4.50 7.60 2.87
CA ILE A 249 4.65 7.45 1.42
C ILE A 249 3.80 8.51 0.71
N VAL A 250 2.51 8.61 1.05
CA VAL A 250 1.56 9.54 0.43
C VAL A 250 1.98 11.00 0.64
N GLU A 251 2.36 11.36 1.86
CA GLU A 251 2.85 12.72 2.18
C GLU A 251 4.14 13.08 1.44
N THR A 252 5.04 12.10 1.27
CA THR A 252 6.30 12.30 0.54
C THR A 252 6.03 12.55 -0.95
N MET A 253 5.10 11.78 -1.55
CA MET A 253 4.65 12.01 -2.93
C MET A 253 4.01 13.39 -3.10
N LYS A 254 3.02 13.73 -2.26
CA LYS A 254 2.31 15.02 -2.30
C LYS A 254 3.26 16.23 -2.21
N LYS A 255 4.36 16.09 -1.46
CA LYS A 255 5.38 17.13 -1.26
C LYS A 255 6.49 17.12 -2.31
N GLY A 256 6.52 16.18 -3.25
CA GLY A 256 7.58 16.07 -4.24
C GLY A 256 8.96 15.73 -3.67
N LYS A 257 9.03 15.05 -2.52
CA LYS A 257 10.29 14.71 -1.82
C LYS A 257 10.81 13.33 -2.23
N SER A 258 12.11 13.06 -2.01
CA SER A 258 12.71 11.74 -2.24
C SER A 258 12.26 10.71 -1.19
N PHE A 259 12.20 9.43 -1.58
CA PHE A 259 11.94 8.32 -0.65
C PHE A 259 13.18 7.88 0.14
N ASP A 260 14.38 8.38 -0.13
CA ASP A 260 15.62 7.89 0.51
C ASP A 260 15.57 7.99 2.03
N LYS A 261 15.20 9.17 2.56
CA LYS A 261 15.02 9.36 4.01
C LYS A 261 13.95 8.42 4.58
N LEU A 262 12.85 8.23 3.84
CA LEU A 262 11.77 7.35 4.26
C LEU A 262 12.24 5.89 4.33
N LYS A 263 12.96 5.41 3.31
CA LYS A 263 13.53 4.05 3.27
C LYS A 263 14.47 3.79 4.44
N SER A 264 15.41 4.71 4.71
CA SER A 264 16.30 4.59 5.87
C SER A 264 15.54 4.56 7.20
N GLN A 265 14.42 5.27 7.31
CA GLN A 265 13.56 5.23 8.49
C GLN A 265 12.75 3.92 8.59
N ILE A 266 12.31 3.33 7.46
CA ILE A 266 11.70 1.99 7.42
C ILE A 266 12.72 0.96 7.93
N GLU A 267 13.92 0.97 7.36
CA GLU A 267 14.98 -0.02 7.64
C GLU A 267 15.45 0.04 9.09
N SER A 268 15.58 1.24 9.65
CA SER A 268 15.95 1.43 11.07
C SER A 268 14.79 1.20 12.05
N GLY A 269 13.60 0.80 11.60
CA GLY A 269 12.42 0.58 12.45
C GLY A 269 11.82 1.86 13.05
N LYS A 270 12.32 3.04 12.67
CA LYS A 270 11.89 4.35 13.21
C LYS A 270 10.49 4.78 12.74
N ILE A 271 9.90 4.09 11.77
CA ILE A 271 8.57 4.42 11.20
C ILE A 271 7.38 3.97 12.04
N ASN A 272 7.58 3.25 13.14
CA ASN A 272 6.49 2.96 14.07
C ASN A 272 5.86 4.22 14.74
N MET A 273 6.30 5.44 14.43
CA MET A 273 5.77 6.69 15.02
C MET A 273 5.57 7.85 14.04
N ILE A 274 5.31 7.60 12.75
CA ILE A 274 4.94 8.67 11.80
C ILE A 274 3.64 8.34 11.05
N GLY A 275 2.60 7.94 11.79
CA GLY A 275 1.29 8.50 11.46
C GLY A 275 1.39 10.02 11.67
N LYS A 276 0.65 10.83 10.91
CA LYS A 276 0.44 12.26 11.17
C LYS A 276 0.59 12.54 12.68
N LYS A 277 1.43 13.49 13.12
CA LYS A 277 1.48 13.94 14.53
C LYS A 277 0.11 14.51 14.87
N VAL A 278 -0.86 13.64 15.12
CA VAL A 278 -2.19 14.01 15.55
C VAL A 278 -2.04 14.34 17.02
N ASN A 279 -2.38 15.57 17.39
CA ASN A 279 -2.35 15.97 18.78
C ASN A 279 -3.44 15.17 19.52
N ILE A 280 -3.01 14.28 20.40
CA ILE A 280 -3.90 13.51 21.24
C ILE A 280 -3.99 14.22 22.59
N SER A 281 -5.21 14.57 22.99
CA SER A 281 -5.53 15.05 24.33
C SER A 281 -6.18 13.91 25.11
N VAL A 282 -5.70 13.64 26.32
CA VAL A 282 -6.29 12.61 27.20
C VAL A 282 -6.94 13.29 28.39
N LEU A 283 -8.25 13.17 28.52
CA LEU A 283 -9.04 13.79 29.57
C LEU A 283 -9.52 12.75 30.56
N ASN A 284 -9.47 13.08 31.85
CA ASN A 284 -10.04 12.28 32.91
C ASN A 284 -11.53 12.57 33.03
N GLY A 285 -12.39 11.63 32.62
CA GLY A 285 -13.84 11.71 32.78
C GLY A 285 -14.35 11.00 34.05
N THR A 286 -13.45 10.73 35.00
CA THR A 286 -13.75 10.02 36.26
C THR A 286 -13.36 10.84 37.48
N GLY A 287 -13.70 10.37 38.69
CA GLY A 287 -13.19 10.92 39.96
C GLY A 287 -11.79 10.45 40.37
N VAL A 288 -11.14 9.58 39.58
CA VAL A 288 -9.85 8.98 39.99
C VAL A 288 -8.69 9.93 39.69
N SER A 289 -8.02 10.42 40.73
CA SER A 289 -6.86 11.32 40.57
C SER A 289 -5.72 10.67 39.76
N GLY A 290 -5.09 11.48 38.91
CA GLY A 290 -3.94 11.11 38.10
C GLY A 290 -4.21 10.15 36.92
N LEU A 291 -5.47 9.80 36.63
CA LEU A 291 -5.80 8.79 35.62
C LEU A 291 -5.32 9.15 34.21
N ALA A 292 -5.56 10.38 33.76
CA ALA A 292 -5.12 10.87 32.46
C ALA A 292 -3.59 10.86 32.32
N GLY A 293 -2.86 11.17 33.39
CA GLY A 293 -1.40 11.10 33.44
C GLY A 293 -0.88 9.67 33.24
N ARG A 294 -1.46 8.69 33.93
CA ARG A 294 -1.10 7.27 33.76
C ARG A 294 -1.41 6.77 32.35
N ALA A 295 -2.55 7.16 31.79
CA ALA A 295 -2.93 6.81 30.42
C ALA A 295 -1.97 7.42 29.39
N LYS A 296 -1.54 8.67 29.58
CA LYS A 296 -0.52 9.32 28.75
C LYS A 296 0.77 8.50 28.69
N ILE A 297 1.27 8.00 29.82
CA ILE A 297 2.49 7.18 29.85
C ILE A 297 2.28 5.89 29.04
N LYS A 298 1.18 5.16 29.28
CA LYS A 298 0.87 3.92 28.54
C LYS A 298 0.76 4.15 27.03
N LEU A 299 0.10 5.23 26.61
CA LEU A 299 -0.05 5.57 25.20
C LEU A 299 1.27 6.03 24.57
N LYS A 300 2.10 6.81 25.28
CA LYS A 300 3.45 7.16 24.82
C LYS A 300 4.34 5.94 24.60
N ASN A 301 4.30 4.96 25.51
CA ASN A 301 5.03 3.69 25.36
C ASN A 301 4.55 2.87 24.15
N LYS A 302 3.30 3.07 23.71
CA LYS A 302 2.74 2.49 22.49
C LYS A 302 2.96 3.35 21.23
N GLY A 303 3.75 4.43 21.34
CA GLY A 303 4.14 5.29 20.21
C GLY A 303 3.17 6.42 19.85
N PHE A 304 2.18 6.71 20.70
CA PHE A 304 1.26 7.81 20.47
C PHE A 304 1.81 9.15 20.99
N ASN A 305 1.62 10.21 20.20
CA ASN A 305 1.93 11.58 20.61
C ASN A 305 0.80 12.19 21.45
N VAL A 306 0.82 11.94 22.76
CA VAL A 306 -0.10 12.59 23.71
C VAL A 306 0.41 14.00 24.06
N ALA A 307 -0.19 15.00 23.43
CA ALA A 307 0.19 16.40 23.53
C ALA A 307 -0.30 17.05 24.83
N ARG A 308 -1.51 16.71 25.28
CA ARG A 308 -2.14 17.31 26.46
C ARG A 308 -2.83 16.26 27.34
N VAL A 309 -2.86 16.52 28.64
CA VAL A 309 -3.69 15.81 29.61
C VAL A 309 -4.55 16.82 30.37
N GLY A 310 -5.73 16.41 30.81
CA GLY A 310 -6.62 17.28 31.58
C GLY A 310 -7.77 16.51 32.21
N THR A 311 -8.80 17.24 32.63
CA THR A 311 -10.06 16.73 33.18
C THR A 311 -11.18 17.05 32.20
N ALA A 312 -12.09 16.11 31.96
CA ALA A 312 -13.24 16.34 31.10
C ALA A 312 -14.30 17.21 31.80
N SER A 313 -15.18 17.84 31.04
CA SER A 313 -16.35 18.55 31.57
C SER A 313 -17.36 17.54 32.12
N GLY A 314 -17.17 17.13 33.38
CA GLY A 314 -17.95 16.12 34.09
C GLY A 314 -17.15 14.86 34.46
N SER A 315 -17.60 14.16 35.52
CA SER A 315 -16.88 13.04 36.15
C SER A 315 -17.62 11.68 36.11
N ASN A 316 -18.75 11.62 35.39
CA ASN A 316 -19.66 10.47 35.35
C ASN A 316 -19.60 9.65 34.05
N TYR A 317 -18.50 9.72 33.30
CA TYR A 317 -18.34 8.92 32.08
C TYR A 317 -18.24 7.42 32.42
N LYS A 318 -19.27 6.65 32.05
CA LYS A 318 -19.28 5.18 32.27
C LYS A 318 -18.26 4.48 31.37
N PHE A 319 -18.17 4.88 30.10
CA PHE A 319 -17.30 4.29 29.09
C PHE A 319 -16.23 5.26 28.59
N THR A 320 -15.11 4.71 28.15
CA THR A 320 -14.04 5.47 27.50
C THR A 320 -14.47 5.86 26.09
N GLU A 321 -14.23 7.11 25.69
CA GLU A 321 -14.63 7.62 24.38
C GLU A 321 -13.44 8.22 23.63
N ILE A 322 -13.45 8.10 22.31
CA ILE A 322 -12.51 8.76 21.40
C ILE A 322 -13.31 9.69 20.49
N LEU A 323 -13.09 10.99 20.64
CA LEU A 323 -13.62 12.03 19.75
C LEU A 323 -12.55 12.36 18.71
N THR A 324 -12.92 12.34 17.43
CA THR A 324 -11.98 12.58 16.33
C THR A 324 -12.67 13.17 15.12
N ALA A 325 -11.97 13.94 14.30
CA ALA A 325 -12.43 14.22 12.94
C ALA A 325 -12.22 13.00 12.02
N SER A 326 -12.96 12.96 10.90
CA SER A 326 -12.94 11.86 9.94
C SER A 326 -11.54 11.62 9.33
N ASP A 327 -10.75 12.68 9.18
CA ASP A 327 -9.36 12.66 8.71
C ASP A 327 -8.38 11.97 9.68
N ASN A 328 -8.77 11.83 10.95
CA ASN A 328 -7.97 11.23 12.02
C ASN A 328 -8.51 9.84 12.45
N ILE A 329 -9.52 9.31 11.74
CA ILE A 329 -10.24 8.08 12.11
C ILE A 329 -9.35 6.84 12.21
N ARG A 330 -8.26 6.79 11.43
CA ARG A 330 -7.30 5.67 11.46
C ARG A 330 -6.52 5.67 12.78
N THR A 331 -5.97 6.82 13.18
CA THR A 331 -5.27 6.99 14.46
C THR A 331 -6.22 6.73 15.63
N ALA A 332 -7.49 7.16 15.54
CA ALA A 332 -8.51 6.85 16.54
C ALA A 332 -8.77 5.33 16.68
N LYS A 333 -8.81 4.58 15.57
CA LYS A 333 -8.93 3.11 15.61
C LYS A 333 -7.72 2.42 16.24
N LEU A 334 -6.51 2.94 16.05
CA LEU A 334 -5.30 2.44 16.71
C LEU A 334 -5.29 2.75 18.22
N LEU A 335 -5.74 3.95 18.61
CA LEU A 335 -5.92 4.32 20.01
C LEU A 335 -6.94 3.42 20.70
N LYS A 336 -8.08 3.15 20.06
CA LYS A 336 -9.11 2.23 20.58
C LYS A 336 -8.54 0.86 20.93
N LYS A 337 -7.69 0.27 20.07
CA LYS A 337 -7.02 -1.02 20.34
C LYS A 337 -6.00 -0.96 21.48
N SER A 338 -5.50 0.23 21.76
CA SER A 338 -4.44 0.47 22.74
C SER A 338 -4.97 0.82 24.13
N LEU A 339 -6.27 1.09 24.25
CA LEU A 339 -6.98 1.37 25.50
C LEU A 339 -7.71 0.09 25.97
N PRO A 340 -7.69 -0.21 27.28
CA PRO A 340 -8.19 -1.46 27.83
C PRO A 340 -9.71 -1.50 28.10
N ALA A 341 -10.54 -0.82 27.31
CA ALA A 341 -11.99 -0.81 27.55
C ALA A 341 -12.83 -0.60 26.27
N ALA A 342 -14.15 -0.79 26.38
CA ALA A 342 -15.16 -0.71 25.32
C ALA A 342 -15.27 0.70 24.72
N THR A 343 -14.21 1.09 24.03
CA THR A 343 -14.00 2.48 23.65
C THR A 343 -14.84 2.81 22.43
N GLU A 344 -15.78 3.74 22.52
CA GLU A 344 -16.51 4.20 21.34
C GLU A 344 -15.73 5.27 20.60
N ILE A 345 -15.83 5.28 19.26
CA ILE A 345 -15.25 6.33 18.44
C ILE A 345 -16.39 7.19 17.91
N LYS A 346 -16.41 8.47 18.30
CA LYS A 346 -17.38 9.46 17.85
C LYS A 346 -16.71 10.44 16.89
N VAL A 347 -17.31 10.61 15.71
CA VAL A 347 -16.77 11.50 14.68
C VAL A 347 -17.31 12.91 14.87
N ASN A 348 -16.43 13.89 15.01
CA ASN A 348 -16.73 15.32 15.06
C ASN A 348 -15.73 16.08 14.18
N ASN A 349 -16.19 16.50 13.00
CA ASN A 349 -15.36 17.15 11.99
C ASN A 349 -14.94 18.59 12.36
N LYS A 350 -15.42 19.15 13.49
CA LYS A 350 -14.93 20.44 14.02
C LYS A 350 -13.61 20.30 14.78
N LEU A 351 -13.15 19.09 15.06
CA LEU A 351 -11.90 18.82 15.79
C LEU A 351 -10.69 18.82 14.86
N SER A 352 -9.59 19.44 15.31
CA SER A 352 -8.29 19.40 14.62
C SER A 352 -7.37 18.25 15.09
N GLY A 353 -7.80 17.48 16.09
CA GLY A 353 -7.02 16.41 16.71
C GLY A 353 -7.90 15.29 17.28
N ILE A 354 -7.34 14.49 18.19
CA ILE A 354 -8.08 13.41 18.87
C ILE A 354 -8.19 13.72 20.35
N ILE A 355 -9.38 13.53 20.91
CA ILE A 355 -9.64 13.62 22.35
C ILE A 355 -10.03 12.23 22.84
N VAL A 356 -9.30 11.72 23.83
CA VAL A 356 -9.64 10.48 24.55
C VAL A 356 -10.20 10.88 25.90
N ILE A 357 -11.45 10.55 26.18
CA ILE A 357 -12.09 10.77 27.48
C ILE A 357 -12.13 9.43 28.21
N LEU A 358 -11.40 9.32 29.32
CA LEU A 358 -11.33 8.08 30.10
C LEU A 358 -12.57 7.92 30.97
N GLY A 359 -13.28 6.82 30.80
CA GLY A 359 -14.43 6.44 31.63
C GLY A 359 -14.05 5.55 32.80
N ARG A 360 -15.03 5.21 33.64
CA ARG A 360 -14.83 4.30 34.79
C ARG A 360 -14.40 2.90 34.35
N ASP A 361 -14.79 2.45 33.16
CA ASP A 361 -14.33 1.22 32.52
C ASP A 361 -12.79 1.13 32.39
N TYR A 362 -12.12 2.27 32.25
CA TYR A 362 -10.66 2.35 32.22
C TYR A 362 -9.99 2.09 33.58
N THR A 363 -10.73 2.29 34.68
CA THR A 363 -10.22 2.17 36.06
C THR A 363 -10.28 0.73 36.59
N THR A 364 -11.21 -0.09 36.07
CA THR A 364 -11.44 -1.47 36.48
C THR A 364 -10.45 -2.49 35.90
N PHE A 365 -9.56 -2.07 35.00
CA PHE A 365 -8.57 -2.97 34.41
C PHE A 365 -7.35 -3.12 35.34
N LYS A 366 -7.33 -4.23 36.10
CA LYS A 366 -6.31 -4.57 37.10
C LYS A 366 -4.88 -4.50 36.54
N ARG A 367 -3.96 -4.13 37.46
CA ARG A 367 -2.50 -4.28 37.33
C ARG A 367 -2.16 -5.68 36.80
N THR A 368 -1.69 -5.76 35.56
CA THR A 368 -0.84 -6.87 35.12
C THR A 368 0.50 -6.24 34.77
N TYR A 369 1.52 -6.68 35.50
CA TYR A 369 2.91 -6.23 35.41
C TYR A 369 3.53 -6.56 34.06
#